data_AF-B6QVU8-F1
#
_entry.id   AF-B6QVU8-F1
#
_cell.length_a   1.000
_cell.length_b   1.000
_cell.length_c   1.000
_cell.angle_alpha   90.00
_cell.angle_beta   90.00
_cell.angle_gamma   90.00
#
_symmetry.space_group_name_H-M   'P 1'
#
loop_
_entity.id
_entity.type
_entity.pdbx_description
1 polymer ?
#
loop_
_entity_poly.entity_id
_entity_poly.type
_entity_poly.pdbx_seq_one_letter_code
_entity_poly.pdbx_strand_id
1 'polypeptide(L)'
;MTDAKNHLPLTRTNISKAHEIIQPYIHRTPLLTNTTLNTIASRPQSISDLAGTSWEGITNPSNPKIRFWFKCENLQRIGAFKARGAFHALIRVIQEQGEEEVRRRGVVTHSSGNHAQALALAGKTLNIPTHIVMPSISSPSKIASTQSLGANVVFSGSTEPERTAVMKEIQSQTGAIFVPPYDHPDVILGQGTLGLEMEAQYEEAQHGKKTLDAVFTPVGGGGLNAGVATWFSKSAKEGGKKTLVFGAEPSFEGADDCRRGLAAGERVPAVSSKTIADGLRTPVGLTNWAVISDPSKVAGVYSVTDDQIKRAMKLVLERMKVVVEPSAVVGLAVCLFDEDFRKRVEKEGGEDGWDIGIVFSGGNTTVEAIAALFGSS
;
A
#
# COMPACT_ATOMS: atom_id res chain seq x y z
N MET A 1 -4.99 2.76 20.62
CA MET A 1 -6.28 3.16 20.04
C MET A 1 -7.38 2.98 21.06
N THR A 2 -8.53 3.59 20.79
CA THR A 2 -9.75 3.36 21.54
C THR A 2 -10.08 1.86 21.60
N ASP A 3 -10.84 1.49 22.63
CA ASP A 3 -11.36 0.14 22.82
C ASP A 3 -11.98 -0.37 21.50
N ALA A 4 -11.83 -1.67 21.21
CA ALA A 4 -12.24 -2.29 19.94
C ALA A 4 -13.74 -2.14 19.61
N LYS A 5 -14.51 -1.52 20.51
CA LYS A 5 -15.96 -1.31 20.43
C LYS A 5 -16.40 0.00 19.76
N ASN A 6 -15.50 0.97 19.55
CA ASN A 6 -15.89 2.31 19.06
C ASN A 6 -15.46 2.64 17.62
N HIS A 7 -14.83 1.71 16.90
CA HIS A 7 -14.37 2.00 15.54
C HIS A 7 -15.51 1.98 14.52
N LEU A 8 -15.40 2.81 13.48
CA LEU A 8 -16.36 2.80 12.38
C LEU A 8 -16.26 1.49 11.58
N PRO A 9 -17.39 0.92 11.09
CA PRO A 9 -17.35 -0.28 10.26
C PRO A 9 -16.70 0.02 8.90
N LEU A 10 -15.95 -0.96 8.38
CA LEU A 10 -15.30 -0.89 7.06
C LEU A 10 -16.35 -0.97 5.95
N THR A 11 -16.77 0.20 5.45
CA THR A 11 -17.80 0.35 4.41
C THR A 11 -17.44 1.47 3.46
N ARG A 12 -17.96 1.43 2.22
CA ARG A 12 -17.81 2.51 1.23
C ARG A 12 -18.25 3.87 1.79
N THR A 13 -19.40 3.91 2.47
CA THR A 13 -19.92 5.13 3.08
C THR A 13 -18.95 5.74 4.10
N ASN A 14 -18.33 4.91 4.94
CA ASN A 14 -17.36 5.43 5.91
C ASN A 14 -16.02 5.81 5.25
N ILE A 15 -15.65 5.22 4.11
CA ILE A 15 -14.53 5.70 3.30
C ILE A 15 -14.84 7.09 2.71
N SER A 16 -16.05 7.32 2.20
CA SER A 16 -16.46 8.65 1.71
C SER A 16 -16.39 9.69 2.83
N LYS A 17 -16.92 9.38 4.03
CA LYS A 17 -16.81 10.26 5.20
C LYS A 17 -15.35 10.49 5.63
N ALA A 18 -14.53 9.44 5.61
CA ALA A 18 -13.11 9.57 5.90
C ALA A 18 -12.43 10.51 4.91
N HIS A 19 -12.80 10.45 3.62
CA HIS A 19 -12.29 11.35 2.57
C HIS A 19 -12.66 12.80 2.85
N GLU A 20 -13.93 13.08 3.14
CA GLU A 20 -14.39 14.43 3.52
C GLU A 20 -13.60 15.01 4.70
N ILE A 21 -13.32 14.19 5.71
CA ILE A 21 -12.55 14.59 6.91
C ILE A 21 -11.11 14.94 6.56
N ILE A 22 -10.45 14.13 5.72
CA ILE A 22 -9.00 14.28 5.48
C ILE A 22 -8.65 15.12 4.26
N GLN A 23 -9.60 15.40 3.37
CA GLN A 23 -9.39 16.15 2.11
C GLN A 23 -8.57 17.45 2.30
N PRO A 24 -8.77 18.27 3.36
CA PRO A 24 -7.95 19.47 3.57
C PRO A 24 -6.47 19.19 3.86
N TYR A 25 -6.14 17.97 4.26
CA TYR A 25 -4.83 17.57 4.75
C TYR A 25 -4.09 16.64 3.80
N ILE A 26 -4.66 16.26 2.67
CA ILE A 26 -4.04 15.35 1.69
C ILE A 26 -4.06 15.97 0.29
N HIS A 27 -3.18 15.50 -0.58
CA HIS A 27 -3.26 15.81 -2.01
C HIS A 27 -4.22 14.84 -2.70
N ARG A 28 -5.08 15.37 -3.59
CA ARG A 28 -5.73 14.54 -4.63
C ARG A 28 -4.66 14.20 -5.67
N THR A 29 -3.96 13.09 -5.47
CA THR A 29 -2.83 12.67 -6.31
C THR A 29 -3.30 12.36 -7.74
N PRO A 30 -2.44 12.53 -8.75
CA PRO A 30 -2.83 12.29 -10.14
C PRO A 30 -3.02 10.80 -10.44
N LEU A 31 -3.85 10.55 -11.47
CA LEU A 31 -4.01 9.25 -12.11
C LEU A 31 -3.35 9.31 -13.49
N LEU A 32 -2.15 8.74 -13.62
CA LEU A 32 -1.37 8.79 -14.85
C LEU A 32 -1.65 7.60 -15.76
N THR A 33 -1.28 7.70 -17.03
CA THR A 33 -1.28 6.59 -17.99
C THR A 33 0.07 6.50 -18.68
N ASN A 34 0.39 5.35 -19.30
CA ASN A 34 1.61 5.22 -20.09
C ASN A 34 1.46 4.19 -21.22
N THR A 35 1.41 4.67 -22.47
CA THR A 35 1.23 3.81 -23.65
C THR A 35 2.40 2.85 -23.87
N THR A 36 3.62 3.23 -23.48
CA THR A 36 4.79 2.34 -23.60
C THR A 36 4.63 1.14 -22.66
N LEU A 37 4.26 1.36 -21.40
CA LEU A 37 4.02 0.26 -20.45
C LEU A 37 2.82 -0.59 -20.86
N ASN A 38 1.74 0.00 -21.39
CA ASN A 38 0.61 -0.75 -21.95
C ASN A 38 1.09 -1.72 -23.04
N THR A 39 1.94 -1.23 -23.96
CA THR A 39 2.48 -2.03 -25.06
C THR A 39 3.38 -3.15 -24.56
N ILE A 40 4.25 -2.87 -23.58
CA ILE A 40 5.14 -3.88 -22.98
C ILE A 40 4.33 -4.97 -22.29
N ALA A 41 3.36 -4.59 -21.45
CA ALA A 41 2.53 -5.57 -20.73
C ALA A 41 1.59 -6.35 -21.66
N SER A 42 1.21 -5.79 -22.81
CA SER A 42 0.36 -6.47 -23.79
C SER A 42 1.12 -7.33 -24.80
N ARG A 43 2.45 -7.36 -24.72
CA ARG A 43 3.27 -8.20 -25.60
C ARG A 43 3.44 -9.59 -24.97
N PRO A 44 3.39 -10.69 -25.74
CA PRO A 44 3.75 -12.01 -25.22
C PRO A 44 5.19 -12.01 -24.70
N GLN A 45 5.39 -12.64 -23.54
CA GLN A 45 6.72 -12.83 -22.99
C GLN A 45 7.54 -13.72 -23.93
N SER A 46 8.86 -13.51 -24.03
CA SER A 46 9.70 -14.41 -24.81
C SER A 46 9.91 -15.72 -24.04
N ILE A 47 10.15 -16.83 -24.75
CA ILE A 47 10.48 -18.11 -24.10
C ILE A 47 11.73 -17.97 -23.22
N SER A 48 12.69 -17.15 -23.64
CA SER A 48 13.88 -16.82 -22.85
C SER A 48 13.57 -16.03 -21.57
N ASP A 49 12.54 -15.17 -21.57
CA ASP A 49 12.13 -14.45 -20.36
C ASP A 49 11.46 -15.36 -19.34
N LEU A 50 10.88 -16.49 -19.79
CA LEU A 50 10.23 -17.47 -18.93
C LEU A 50 11.19 -18.52 -18.36
N ALA A 51 12.39 -18.66 -18.93
CA ALA A 51 13.41 -19.61 -18.45
C ALA A 51 13.81 -19.28 -17.00
N GLY A 52 13.86 -20.30 -16.14
CA GLY A 52 14.17 -20.13 -14.71
C GLY A 52 13.04 -19.52 -13.87
N THR A 53 11.85 -19.35 -14.43
CA THR A 53 10.65 -18.90 -13.69
C THR A 53 9.70 -20.07 -13.42
N SER A 54 8.66 -19.86 -12.61
CA SER A 54 7.59 -20.85 -12.39
C SER A 54 6.81 -21.23 -13.66
N TRP A 55 7.01 -20.48 -14.76
CA TRP A 55 6.31 -20.64 -16.03
C TRP A 55 7.23 -21.16 -17.15
N GLU A 56 8.41 -21.66 -16.79
CA GLU A 56 9.30 -22.33 -17.73
C GLU A 56 8.57 -23.50 -18.43
N GLY A 57 8.82 -23.67 -19.72
CA GLY A 57 8.20 -24.71 -20.55
C GLY A 57 6.89 -24.31 -21.24
N ILE A 58 6.33 -23.13 -20.97
CA ILE A 58 5.22 -22.60 -21.77
C ILE A 58 5.71 -22.31 -23.20
N THR A 59 5.04 -22.91 -24.19
CA THR A 59 5.35 -22.75 -25.61
C THR A 59 4.56 -21.65 -26.30
N ASN A 60 3.41 -21.26 -25.74
CA ASN A 60 2.57 -20.17 -26.22
C ASN A 60 2.23 -19.20 -25.09
N PRO A 61 3.10 -18.23 -24.78
CA PRO A 61 2.86 -17.21 -23.77
C PRO A 61 1.63 -16.36 -24.11
N SER A 62 0.91 -15.92 -23.08
CA SER A 62 -0.30 -15.12 -23.20
C SER A 62 -0.06 -13.77 -23.86
N ASN A 63 -1.06 -13.35 -24.63
CA ASN A 63 -1.10 -12.10 -25.37
C ASN A 63 -2.24 -11.19 -24.86
N PRO A 64 -2.24 -10.79 -23.58
CA PRO A 64 -3.32 -9.98 -23.03
C PRO A 64 -3.30 -8.57 -23.62
N LYS A 65 -4.45 -7.88 -23.56
CA LYS A 65 -4.54 -6.45 -23.83
C LYS A 65 -4.71 -5.69 -22.52
N ILE A 66 -3.69 -4.94 -22.10
CA ILE A 66 -3.65 -4.25 -20.81
C ILE A 66 -3.48 -2.75 -21.01
N ARG A 67 -4.28 -1.96 -20.28
CA ARG A 67 -4.16 -0.50 -20.18
C ARG A 67 -4.02 -0.10 -18.72
N PHE A 68 -2.95 0.61 -18.39
CA PHE A 68 -2.66 0.99 -17.02
C PHE A 68 -3.11 2.40 -16.66
N TRP A 69 -3.58 2.52 -15.41
CA TRP A 69 -3.96 3.74 -14.73
C TRP A 69 -3.22 3.84 -13.40
N PHE A 70 -2.23 4.71 -13.28
CA PHE A 70 -1.30 4.76 -12.16
C PHE A 70 -1.71 5.81 -11.14
N LYS A 71 -2.21 5.37 -9.98
CA LYS A 71 -2.53 6.27 -8.87
C LYS A 71 -1.25 6.59 -8.10
N CYS A 72 -0.80 7.84 -8.23
CA CYS A 72 0.55 8.27 -7.84
C CYS A 72 0.64 8.72 -6.37
N GLU A 73 0.48 7.78 -5.43
CA GLU A 73 0.63 8.07 -4.00
C GLU A 73 2.08 8.35 -3.57
N ASN A 74 3.06 8.08 -4.44
CA ASN A 74 4.41 8.61 -4.33
C ASN A 74 4.48 10.15 -4.35
N LEU A 75 3.43 10.82 -4.85
CA LEU A 75 3.29 12.29 -4.84
C LEU A 75 2.37 12.80 -3.71
N GLN A 76 1.93 11.93 -2.81
CA GLN A 76 1.20 12.34 -1.62
C GLN A 76 2.12 13.13 -0.68
N ARG A 77 1.55 13.85 0.29
CA ARG A 77 2.33 14.39 1.42
C ARG A 77 3.14 13.27 2.06
N ILE A 78 4.36 13.58 2.49
CA ILE A 78 5.40 12.63 2.92
C ILE A 78 5.83 11.59 1.88
N GLY A 79 5.44 11.73 0.61
CA GLY A 79 5.87 10.86 -0.48
C GLY A 79 5.25 9.45 -0.48
N ALA A 80 4.14 9.23 0.25
CA ALA A 80 3.46 7.94 0.32
C ALA A 80 2.00 8.03 0.77
N PHE A 81 1.20 7.00 0.45
CA PHE A 81 -0.22 6.92 0.79
C PHE A 81 -0.51 7.01 2.29
N LYS A 82 0.48 6.70 3.15
CA LYS A 82 0.34 6.59 4.60
C LYS A 82 -0.21 7.86 5.25
N ALA A 83 -0.02 9.03 4.64
CA ALA A 83 -0.63 10.28 5.09
C ALA A 83 -2.15 10.12 5.30
N ARG A 84 -2.85 9.43 4.39
CA ARG A 84 -4.31 9.33 4.41
C ARG A 84 -4.83 8.70 5.69
N GLY A 85 -4.39 7.47 6.01
CA GLY A 85 -4.80 6.79 7.23
C GLY A 85 -4.20 7.38 8.51
N ALA A 86 -3.03 8.01 8.47
CA ALA A 86 -2.47 8.68 9.64
C ALA A 86 -3.31 9.91 10.04
N PHE A 87 -3.66 10.76 9.07
CA PHE A 87 -4.56 11.89 9.31
C PHE A 87 -5.94 11.43 9.77
N HIS A 88 -6.54 10.45 9.08
CA HIS A 88 -7.86 9.96 9.46
C HIS A 88 -7.87 9.37 10.88
N ALA A 89 -6.93 8.48 11.20
CA ALA A 89 -6.85 7.86 12.52
C ALA A 89 -6.60 8.89 13.63
N LEU A 90 -5.72 9.88 13.42
CA LEU A 90 -5.48 10.91 14.42
C LEU A 90 -6.70 11.80 14.64
N ILE A 91 -7.40 12.22 13.58
CA ILE A 91 -8.63 13.01 13.70
C ILE A 91 -9.72 12.22 14.42
N ARG A 92 -9.86 10.91 14.13
CA ARG A 92 -10.78 10.03 14.85
C ARG A 92 -10.46 9.93 16.35
N VAL A 93 -9.18 9.79 16.69
CA VAL A 93 -8.74 9.81 18.10
C VAL A 93 -9.09 11.13 18.78
N ILE A 94 -8.90 12.27 18.11
CA ILE A 94 -9.30 13.61 18.60
C ILE A 94 -10.82 13.69 18.80
N GLN A 95 -11.60 13.23 17.83
CA GLN A 95 -13.07 13.24 17.91
C GLN A 95 -13.61 12.36 19.05
N GLU A 96 -12.95 11.23 19.32
CA GLU A 96 -13.40 10.27 20.34
C GLU A 96 -12.97 10.65 21.76
N GLN A 97 -11.77 11.21 21.94
CA GLN A 97 -11.22 11.52 23.27
C GLN A 97 -11.23 13.01 23.64
N GLY A 98 -11.46 13.89 22.68
CA GLY A 98 -11.38 15.34 22.86
C GLY A 98 -9.98 15.89 22.58
N GLU A 99 -9.91 17.03 21.91
CA GLU A 99 -8.67 17.64 21.44
C GLU A 99 -7.69 17.96 22.58
N GLU A 100 -8.18 18.54 23.69
CA GLU A 100 -7.34 18.89 24.84
C GLU A 100 -6.68 17.66 25.47
N GLU A 101 -7.44 16.57 25.60
CA GLU A 101 -6.94 15.33 26.19
C GLU A 101 -5.91 14.65 25.28
N VAL A 102 -6.15 14.62 23.97
CA VAL A 102 -5.19 14.10 23.00
C VAL A 102 -3.94 14.98 22.93
N ARG A 103 -4.08 16.31 23.03
CA ARG A 103 -2.93 17.23 23.07
C ARG A 103 -2.11 17.04 24.35
N ARG A 104 -2.76 16.79 25.49
CA ARG A 104 -2.10 16.53 26.78
C ARG A 104 -1.30 15.23 26.76
N ARG A 105 -1.87 14.15 26.21
CA ARG A 105 -1.28 12.81 26.19
C ARG A 105 -0.31 12.59 25.04
N GLY A 106 -0.57 13.23 23.92
CA GLY A 106 0.09 12.94 22.64
C GLY A 106 -0.29 11.57 22.07
N VAL A 107 0.35 11.22 20.96
CA VAL A 107 0.21 9.95 20.27
C VAL A 107 1.56 9.28 20.08
N VAL A 108 1.55 7.95 19.96
CA VAL A 108 2.77 7.16 19.76
C VAL A 108 2.58 6.14 18.64
N THR A 109 3.65 5.83 17.91
CA THR A 109 3.71 4.66 17.04
C THR A 109 5.12 4.07 17.00
N HIS A 110 5.27 2.87 16.48
CA HIS A 110 6.56 2.30 16.13
C HIS A 110 6.65 2.06 14.62
N SER A 111 7.55 2.78 13.95
CA SER A 111 7.80 2.64 12.52
C SER A 111 9.11 3.31 12.18
N SER A 112 9.89 2.72 11.27
CA SER A 112 11.11 3.34 10.75
C SER A 112 10.90 4.06 9.41
N GLY A 113 9.69 4.05 8.84
CA GLY A 113 9.46 4.42 7.43
C GLY A 113 8.25 5.33 7.20
N ASN A 114 7.45 5.02 6.18
CA ASN A 114 6.40 5.92 5.68
C ASN A 114 5.33 6.28 6.74
N HIS A 115 5.00 5.36 7.66
CA HIS A 115 4.04 5.65 8.74
C HIS A 115 4.58 6.61 9.78
N ALA A 116 5.88 6.52 10.12
CA ALA A 116 6.52 7.45 11.04
C ALA A 116 6.40 8.89 10.55
N GLN A 117 6.74 9.12 9.28
CA GLN A 117 6.61 10.45 8.66
C GLN A 117 5.15 10.89 8.56
N ALA A 118 4.23 9.98 8.21
CA ALA A 118 2.81 10.30 8.10
C ALA A 118 2.20 10.74 9.43
N LEU A 119 2.46 10.00 10.52
CA LEU A 119 1.96 10.37 11.85
C LEU A 119 2.63 11.63 12.38
N ALA A 120 3.95 11.79 12.17
CA ALA A 120 4.67 13.02 12.53
C ALA A 120 4.08 14.25 11.83
N LEU A 121 3.82 14.16 10.52
CA LEU A 121 3.18 15.22 9.76
C LEU A 121 1.77 15.52 10.27
N ALA A 122 0.97 14.49 10.55
CA ALA A 122 -0.38 14.66 11.09
C ALA A 122 -0.36 15.35 12.45
N GLY A 123 0.52 14.91 13.36
CA GLY A 123 0.72 15.52 14.67
C GLY A 123 1.13 16.99 14.59
N LYS A 124 2.12 17.32 13.75
CA LYS A 124 2.54 18.71 13.51
C LYS A 124 1.40 19.57 12.96
N THR A 125 0.65 19.04 12.01
CA THR A 125 -0.45 19.78 11.35
C THR A 125 -1.60 20.05 12.32
N LEU A 126 -1.91 19.10 13.21
CA LEU A 126 -3.02 19.19 14.17
C LEU A 126 -2.58 19.65 15.57
N ASN A 127 -1.31 20.07 15.71
CA ASN A 127 -0.71 20.50 16.98
C ASN A 127 -0.88 19.47 18.12
N ILE A 128 -0.57 18.21 17.83
CA ILE A 128 -0.58 17.07 18.76
C ILE A 128 0.85 16.53 18.96
N PRO A 129 1.35 16.43 20.20
CA PRO A 129 2.64 15.81 20.49
C PRO A 129 2.69 14.39 19.94
N THR A 130 3.75 14.08 19.18
CA THR A 130 3.88 12.81 18.49
C THR A 130 5.21 12.15 18.82
N HIS A 131 5.14 10.94 19.36
CA HIS A 131 6.29 10.11 19.69
C HIS A 131 6.45 9.01 18.64
N ILE A 132 7.64 8.90 18.06
CA ILE A 132 7.93 7.89 17.03
C ILE A 132 9.06 7.00 17.52
N VAL A 133 8.75 5.73 17.73
CA VAL A 133 9.74 4.72 18.08
C VAL A 133 10.38 4.18 16.80
N MET A 134 11.69 4.40 16.65
CA MET A 134 12.48 3.95 15.51
C MET A 134 13.63 3.04 15.99
N PRO A 135 13.99 1.96 15.27
CA PRO A 135 15.26 1.26 15.49
C PRO A 135 16.44 2.21 15.32
N SER A 136 17.47 2.12 16.17
CA SER A 136 18.70 2.93 16.04
C SER A 136 19.43 2.70 14.72
N ILE A 137 19.20 1.55 14.08
CA ILE A 137 19.76 1.19 12.76
C ILE A 137 18.96 1.76 11.58
N SER A 138 17.91 2.54 11.82
CA SER A 138 17.14 3.19 10.75
C SER A 138 18.03 4.14 9.95
N SER A 139 17.75 4.31 8.66
CA SER A 139 18.58 5.18 7.83
C SER A 139 18.58 6.61 8.36
N PRO A 140 19.74 7.32 8.35
CA PRO A 140 19.83 8.70 8.82
C PRO A 140 18.82 9.64 8.14
N SER A 141 18.56 9.42 6.84
CA SER A 141 17.55 10.15 6.08
C SER A 141 16.13 9.99 6.65
N LYS A 142 15.73 8.77 7.01
CA LYS A 142 14.39 8.51 7.58
C LYS A 142 14.25 9.14 8.96
N ILE A 143 15.29 9.06 9.79
CA ILE A 143 15.33 9.70 11.12
C ILE A 143 15.20 11.22 10.98
N ALA A 144 16.04 11.85 10.15
CA ALA A 144 16.05 13.29 9.95
C ALA A 144 14.72 13.81 9.39
N SER A 145 14.14 13.11 8.40
CA SER A 145 12.83 13.47 7.85
C SER A 145 11.74 13.44 8.93
N THR A 146 11.70 12.42 9.78
CA THR A 146 10.74 12.36 10.89
C THR A 146 10.97 13.46 11.93
N GLN A 147 12.22 13.76 12.30
CA GLN A 147 12.54 14.83 13.25
C GLN A 147 12.18 16.22 12.72
N SER A 148 12.40 16.50 11.43
CA SER A 148 12.05 17.79 10.81
C SER A 148 10.54 18.07 10.79
N LEU A 149 9.73 17.01 10.96
CA LEU A 149 8.29 17.10 11.16
C LEU A 149 7.91 17.34 12.64
N GLY A 150 8.86 17.64 13.52
CA GLY A 150 8.59 18.00 14.92
C GLY A 150 8.21 16.82 15.81
N ALA A 151 8.45 15.59 15.36
CA ALA A 151 8.20 14.41 16.17
C ALA A 151 9.32 14.16 17.19
N ASN A 152 8.91 13.68 18.36
CA ASN A 152 9.79 13.16 19.41
C ASN A 152 10.24 11.75 19.00
N VAL A 153 11.37 11.65 18.29
CA VAL A 153 11.94 10.34 17.92
C VAL A 153 12.62 9.71 19.12
N VAL A 154 12.19 8.49 19.45
CA VAL A 154 12.76 7.66 20.53
C VAL A 154 13.33 6.40 19.91
N PHE A 155 14.56 6.05 20.29
CA PHE A 155 15.25 4.91 19.72
C PHE A 155 14.94 3.60 20.42
N SER A 156 15.08 2.50 19.69
CA SER A 156 14.84 1.13 20.14
C SER A 156 15.78 0.17 19.43
N GLY A 157 15.77 -1.10 19.83
CA GLY A 157 16.41 -2.18 19.09
C GLY A 157 15.72 -2.51 17.76
N SER A 158 16.29 -3.43 17.00
CA SER A 158 15.83 -3.77 15.64
C SER A 158 14.65 -4.74 15.59
N THR A 159 14.35 -5.43 16.69
CA THR A 159 13.26 -6.42 16.74
C THR A 159 11.93 -5.76 17.09
N GLU A 160 10.83 -6.43 16.73
CA GLU A 160 9.48 -5.95 17.09
C GLU A 160 9.25 -5.91 18.62
N PRO A 161 9.65 -6.93 19.42
CA PRO A 161 9.50 -6.86 20.87
C PRO A 161 10.21 -5.66 21.49
N GLU A 162 11.42 -5.33 21.03
CA GLU A 162 12.18 -4.18 21.51
C GLU A 162 11.49 -2.85 21.21
N ARG A 163 10.96 -2.68 19.98
CA ARG A 163 10.17 -1.50 19.62
C ARG A 163 8.91 -1.37 20.47
N THR A 164 8.21 -2.48 20.68
CA THR A 164 6.98 -2.53 21.47
C THR A 164 7.25 -2.20 22.94
N ALA A 165 8.38 -2.65 23.50
CA ALA A 165 8.77 -2.33 24.87
C ALA A 165 9.00 -0.82 25.06
N VAL A 166 9.78 -0.18 24.17
CA VAL A 166 10.01 1.28 24.21
C VAL A 166 8.71 2.06 24.02
N MET A 167 7.84 1.62 23.11
CA MET A 167 6.53 2.23 22.93
C MET A 167 5.71 2.17 24.22
N LYS A 168 5.64 1.00 24.88
CA LYS A 168 4.88 0.83 26.13
C LYS A 168 5.41 1.72 27.25
N GLU A 169 6.72 1.92 27.32
CA GLU A 169 7.34 2.86 28.28
C GLU A 169 6.91 4.31 28.02
N ILE A 170 6.86 4.75 26.76
CA ILE A 170 6.32 6.07 26.43
C ILE A 170 4.86 6.17 26.86
N GLN A 171 4.06 5.13 26.60
CA GLN A 171 2.65 5.12 26.99
C GLN A 171 2.44 5.19 28.50
N SER A 172 3.27 4.52 29.32
CA SER A 172 3.18 4.61 30.78
C SER A 172 3.57 5.99 31.30
N GLN A 173 4.55 6.65 30.67
CA GLN A 173 5.04 7.96 31.10
C GLN A 173 4.11 9.11 30.69
N THR A 174 3.59 9.10 29.46
CA THR A 174 2.85 10.25 28.90
C THR A 174 1.34 9.99 28.77
N GLY A 175 0.93 8.73 28.84
CA GLY A 175 -0.41 8.31 28.46
C GLY A 175 -0.64 8.28 26.95
N ALA A 176 0.41 8.41 26.12
CA ALA A 176 0.26 8.55 24.67
C ALA A 176 -0.60 7.45 24.03
N ILE A 177 -1.41 7.87 23.07
CA ILE A 177 -2.36 6.98 22.38
C ILE A 177 -1.64 6.30 21.22
N PHE A 178 -1.59 4.96 21.25
CA PHE A 178 -0.97 4.20 20.15
C PHE A 178 -1.79 4.31 18.86
N VAL A 179 -1.15 4.73 17.77
CA VAL A 179 -1.68 4.77 16.40
C VAL A 179 -0.94 3.77 15.49
N PRO A 180 -1.49 2.56 15.31
CA PRO A 180 -1.00 1.51 14.43
C PRO A 180 -0.66 1.94 13.00
N PRO A 181 0.36 1.30 12.39
CA PRO A 181 0.74 1.58 11.01
C PRO A 181 -0.19 1.01 9.95
N TYR A 182 -1.02 0.02 10.27
CA TYR A 182 -1.90 -0.62 9.29
C TYR A 182 -3.11 -1.36 9.89
N ASP A 183 -2.97 -2.04 11.03
CA ASP A 183 -4.01 -2.94 11.55
C ASP A 183 -5.02 -2.21 12.43
N HIS A 184 -5.76 -1.26 11.83
CA HIS A 184 -6.86 -0.59 12.50
C HIS A 184 -7.91 -0.06 11.52
N PRO A 185 -9.21 -0.16 11.83
CA PRO A 185 -10.27 0.31 10.95
C PRO A 185 -10.13 1.77 10.50
N ASP A 186 -9.81 2.70 11.40
CA ASP A 186 -9.63 4.10 10.99
C ASP A 186 -8.42 4.32 10.08
N VAL A 187 -7.36 3.52 10.23
CA VAL A 187 -6.23 3.58 9.30
C VAL A 187 -6.69 3.09 7.94
N ILE A 188 -7.36 1.93 7.88
CA ILE A 188 -7.89 1.29 6.67
C ILE A 188 -8.86 2.22 5.93
N LEU A 189 -9.82 2.84 6.65
CA LEU A 189 -10.78 3.79 6.09
C LEU A 189 -10.09 4.97 5.42
N GLY A 190 -9.08 5.54 6.07
CA GLY A 190 -8.27 6.61 5.48
C GLY A 190 -7.51 6.13 4.26
N GLN A 191 -6.89 4.94 4.27
CA GLN A 191 -6.20 4.43 3.09
C GLN A 191 -7.15 4.19 1.91
N GLY A 192 -8.36 3.71 2.17
CA GLY A 192 -9.38 3.44 1.16
C GLY A 192 -9.81 4.67 0.36
N THR A 193 -9.60 5.88 0.88
CA THR A 193 -9.93 7.13 0.19
C THR A 193 -9.21 7.31 -1.15
N LEU A 194 -8.06 6.67 -1.35
CA LEU A 194 -7.39 6.69 -2.65
C LEU A 194 -8.15 5.88 -3.71
N GLY A 195 -8.87 4.84 -3.30
CA GLY A 195 -9.74 4.06 -4.19
C GLY A 195 -10.90 4.89 -4.70
N LEU A 196 -11.50 5.70 -3.82
CA LEU A 196 -12.52 6.70 -4.17
C LEU A 196 -12.00 7.69 -5.21
N GLU A 197 -10.84 8.29 -4.95
CA GLU A 197 -10.27 9.24 -5.91
C GLU A 197 -9.91 8.59 -7.25
N MET A 198 -9.36 7.36 -7.23
CA MET A 198 -9.01 6.61 -8.42
C MET A 198 -10.23 6.27 -9.27
N GLU A 199 -11.31 5.76 -8.66
CA GLU A 199 -12.57 5.45 -9.36
C GLU A 199 -13.13 6.72 -10.02
N ALA A 200 -13.23 7.83 -9.27
CA ALA A 200 -13.75 9.08 -9.79
C ALA A 200 -12.89 9.67 -10.94
N GLN A 201 -11.56 9.65 -10.81
CA GLN A 201 -10.64 10.14 -11.86
C GLN A 201 -10.71 9.28 -13.13
N TYR A 202 -10.86 7.96 -12.98
CA TYR A 202 -11.01 7.06 -14.11
C TYR A 202 -12.36 7.25 -14.81
N GLU A 203 -13.45 7.33 -14.06
CA GLU A 203 -14.79 7.59 -14.60
C GLU A 203 -14.83 8.91 -15.37
N GLU A 204 -14.20 9.96 -14.84
CA GLU A 204 -14.02 11.25 -15.52
C GLU A 204 -13.29 11.07 -16.86
N ALA A 205 -12.14 10.38 -16.86
CA ALA A 205 -11.34 10.13 -18.06
C ALA A 205 -12.03 9.22 -19.10
N GLN A 206 -12.96 8.36 -18.67
CA GLN A 206 -13.75 7.47 -19.52
C GLN A 206 -15.16 8.03 -19.83
N HIS A 207 -15.45 9.27 -19.46
CA HIS A 207 -16.76 9.91 -19.63
C HIS A 207 -17.92 9.08 -19.05
N GLY A 208 -17.69 8.39 -17.93
CA GLY A 208 -18.66 7.52 -17.25
C GLY A 208 -19.05 6.25 -18.02
N LYS A 209 -18.37 5.93 -19.13
CA LYS A 209 -18.74 4.80 -20.00
C LYS A 209 -18.16 3.46 -19.57
N LYS A 210 -17.14 3.47 -18.71
CA LYS A 210 -16.43 2.27 -18.28
C LYS A 210 -16.17 2.31 -16.79
N THR A 211 -16.00 1.12 -16.23
CA THR A 211 -15.43 0.87 -14.90
C THR A 211 -14.03 0.29 -15.06
N LEU A 212 -13.17 0.41 -14.05
CA LEU A 212 -11.91 -0.32 -14.03
C LEU A 212 -12.20 -1.83 -13.98
N ASP A 213 -11.37 -2.62 -14.63
CA ASP A 213 -11.45 -4.07 -14.58
C ASP A 213 -10.79 -4.62 -13.33
N ALA A 214 -9.63 -4.04 -12.98
CA ALA A 214 -8.86 -4.47 -11.83
C ALA A 214 -8.11 -3.30 -11.17
N VAL A 215 -7.77 -3.46 -9.88
CA VAL A 215 -6.85 -2.59 -9.15
C VAL A 215 -5.84 -3.44 -8.38
N PHE A 216 -4.55 -3.14 -8.56
CA PHE A 216 -3.47 -3.69 -7.76
C PHE A 216 -3.02 -2.74 -6.68
N THR A 217 -2.82 -3.30 -5.48
CA THR A 217 -2.15 -2.64 -4.37
C THR A 217 -1.02 -3.51 -3.84
N PRO A 218 0.10 -2.91 -3.39
CA PRO A 218 1.09 -3.67 -2.64
C PRO A 218 0.51 -4.14 -1.31
N VAL A 219 0.93 -5.34 -0.89
CA VAL A 219 0.57 -5.93 0.40
C VAL A 219 1.82 -6.09 1.25
N GLY A 220 1.77 -5.50 2.44
CA GLY A 220 2.61 -5.86 3.58
C GLY A 220 1.66 -6.13 4.74
N GLY A 221 1.55 -5.20 5.69
CA GLY A 221 0.54 -5.29 6.75
C GLY A 221 -0.94 -5.30 6.29
N GLY A 222 -1.22 -5.06 5.00
CA GLY A 222 -2.55 -5.24 4.38
C GLY A 222 -3.50 -4.03 4.42
N GLY A 223 -3.21 -2.99 5.20
CA GLY A 223 -4.14 -1.87 5.41
C GLY A 223 -4.52 -1.08 4.14
N LEU A 224 -3.60 -0.98 3.18
CA LEU A 224 -3.89 -0.36 1.88
C LEU A 224 -4.85 -1.23 1.06
N ASN A 225 -4.52 -2.51 0.89
CA ASN A 225 -5.34 -3.44 0.13
C ASN A 225 -6.74 -3.57 0.73
N ALA A 226 -6.84 -3.73 2.06
CA ALA A 226 -8.12 -3.79 2.76
C ALA A 226 -8.98 -2.53 2.54
N GLY A 227 -8.37 -1.35 2.54
CA GLY A 227 -9.08 -0.09 2.30
C GLY A 227 -9.61 0.02 0.86
N VAL A 228 -8.76 -0.30 -0.12
CA VAL A 228 -9.13 -0.29 -1.54
C VAL A 228 -10.16 -1.37 -1.87
N ALA A 229 -10.00 -2.58 -1.32
CA ALA A 229 -10.96 -3.67 -1.44
C ALA A 229 -12.32 -3.30 -0.86
N THR A 230 -12.35 -2.63 0.30
CA THR A 230 -13.58 -2.12 0.90
C THR A 230 -14.25 -1.04 0.05
N TRP A 231 -13.48 -0.20 -0.64
CA TRP A 231 -14.04 0.79 -1.57
C TRP A 231 -14.68 0.13 -2.80
N PHE A 232 -14.00 -0.83 -3.42
CA PHE A 232 -14.47 -1.51 -4.62
C PHE A 232 -15.43 -2.68 -4.34
N SER A 233 -15.65 -3.05 -3.08
CA SER A 233 -16.68 -4.03 -2.69
C SER A 233 -18.08 -3.41 -2.82
N LYS A 234 -18.65 -3.47 -4.02
CA LYS A 234 -20.05 -3.11 -4.29
C LYS A 234 -20.99 -4.20 -3.76
N SER A 235 -22.15 -3.80 -3.23
CA SER A 235 -23.21 -4.74 -2.87
C SER A 235 -23.77 -5.43 -4.12
N ALA A 236 -24.23 -6.67 -4.00
CA ALA A 236 -24.87 -7.40 -5.09
C ALA A 236 -26.09 -6.66 -5.69
N LYS A 237 -26.71 -5.75 -4.91
CA LYS A 237 -27.85 -4.92 -5.32
C LYS A 237 -27.46 -3.73 -6.20
N GLU A 238 -26.18 -3.31 -6.19
CA GLU A 238 -25.72 -2.15 -6.95
C GLU A 238 -25.59 -2.43 -8.46
N GLY A 239 -25.57 -3.73 -8.86
CA GLY A 239 -25.45 -4.14 -10.25
C GLY A 239 -24.14 -3.69 -10.91
N GLY A 240 -24.00 -3.99 -12.21
CA GLY A 240 -22.85 -3.57 -13.02
C GLY A 240 -21.59 -4.44 -12.89
N LYS A 241 -20.59 -4.15 -13.73
CA LYS A 241 -19.29 -4.82 -13.71
C LYS A 241 -18.54 -4.43 -12.42
N LYS A 242 -18.03 -5.44 -11.72
CA LYS A 242 -17.27 -5.25 -10.48
C LYS A 242 -15.79 -5.09 -10.80
N THR A 243 -15.19 -4.03 -10.29
CA THR A 243 -13.73 -3.86 -10.28
C THR A 243 -13.11 -4.90 -9.35
N LEU A 244 -12.20 -5.73 -9.87
CA LEU A 244 -11.49 -6.72 -9.08
C LEU A 244 -10.34 -6.07 -8.31
N VAL A 245 -10.17 -6.38 -7.02
CA VAL A 245 -9.02 -5.90 -6.24
C VAL A 245 -8.04 -7.03 -6.01
N PHE A 246 -6.78 -6.79 -6.32
CA PHE A 246 -5.67 -7.72 -6.16
C PHE A 246 -4.58 -7.16 -5.24
N GLY A 247 -3.93 -8.06 -4.51
CA GLY A 247 -2.69 -7.78 -3.79
C GLY A 247 -1.46 -8.21 -4.58
N ALA A 248 -0.33 -7.57 -4.30
CA ALA A 248 0.98 -7.98 -4.82
C ALA A 248 2.04 -7.91 -3.71
N GLU A 249 2.83 -8.98 -3.58
CA GLU A 249 3.87 -9.15 -2.56
C GLU A 249 5.23 -9.51 -3.17
N PRO A 250 6.35 -9.20 -2.50
CA PRO A 250 7.64 -9.78 -2.84
C PRO A 250 7.73 -11.25 -2.40
N SER A 251 8.31 -12.14 -3.22
CA SER A 251 8.45 -13.56 -2.88
C SER A 251 9.72 -13.89 -2.07
N PHE A 252 10.71 -13.00 -2.05
CA PHE A 252 12.01 -13.25 -1.44
C PHE A 252 11.91 -13.51 0.07
N GLU A 253 12.54 -14.59 0.55
CA GLU A 253 12.53 -15.02 1.96
C GLU A 253 11.12 -15.11 2.59
N GLY A 254 10.10 -15.46 1.79
CA GLY A 254 8.74 -15.68 2.29
C GLY A 254 7.96 -14.42 2.65
N ALA A 255 8.33 -13.26 2.07
CA ALA A 255 7.55 -12.03 2.21
C ALA A 255 6.21 -12.02 1.46
N ASP A 256 5.81 -13.16 0.87
CA ASP A 256 4.51 -13.42 0.26
C ASP A 256 3.54 -14.11 1.24
N ASP A 257 3.51 -13.64 2.48
CA ASP A 257 2.76 -14.26 3.57
C ASP A 257 1.25 -14.19 3.36
N CYS A 258 0.74 -13.11 2.75
CA CYS A 258 -0.68 -13.03 2.42
C CYS A 258 -1.06 -14.05 1.36
N ARG A 259 -0.29 -14.15 0.26
CA ARG A 259 -0.52 -15.13 -0.80
C ARG A 259 -0.52 -16.56 -0.26
N ARG A 260 0.52 -16.91 0.51
CA ARG A 260 0.63 -18.25 1.12
C ARG A 260 -0.49 -18.49 2.12
N GLY A 261 -0.84 -17.49 2.91
CA GLY A 261 -1.95 -17.58 3.85
C GLY A 261 -3.29 -17.81 3.15
N LEU A 262 -3.56 -17.12 2.04
CA LEU A 262 -4.80 -17.30 1.28
C LEU A 262 -4.88 -18.71 0.69
N ALA A 263 -3.76 -19.24 0.18
CA ALA A 263 -3.69 -20.61 -0.30
C ALA A 263 -3.90 -21.65 0.82
N ALA A 264 -3.42 -21.37 2.03
CA ALA A 264 -3.59 -22.24 3.21
C ALA A 264 -4.95 -22.05 3.91
N GLY A 265 -5.69 -20.97 3.62
CA GLY A 265 -6.92 -20.61 4.33
C GLY A 265 -6.69 -20.00 5.72
N GLU A 266 -5.45 -19.70 6.09
CA GLU A 266 -5.07 -19.18 7.41
C GLU A 266 -4.01 -18.09 7.34
N ARG A 267 -4.11 -17.10 8.25
CA ARG A 267 -3.16 -15.99 8.31
C ARG A 267 -1.79 -16.46 8.78
N VAL A 268 -0.74 -16.15 8.02
CA VAL A 268 0.65 -16.36 8.43
C VAL A 268 1.06 -15.22 9.39
N PRO A 269 1.47 -15.51 10.65
CA PRO A 269 1.61 -14.46 11.66
C PRO A 269 2.96 -13.75 11.68
N ALA A 270 3.96 -14.24 10.94
CA ALA A 270 5.32 -13.75 11.00
C ALA A 270 5.96 -13.71 9.60
N VAL A 271 6.75 -12.66 9.37
CA VAL A 271 7.57 -12.46 8.16
C VAL A 271 8.94 -11.98 8.59
N SER A 272 9.98 -12.58 8.02
CA SER A 272 11.36 -12.12 8.18
C SER A 272 12.05 -12.20 6.83
N SER A 273 12.07 -11.08 6.12
CA SER A 273 12.64 -11.00 4.77
C SER A 273 13.51 -9.75 4.61
N LYS A 274 14.53 -9.87 3.77
CA LYS A 274 15.42 -8.80 3.35
C LYS A 274 15.12 -8.30 1.93
N THR A 275 13.95 -8.64 1.36
CA THR A 275 13.50 -8.16 0.04
C THR A 275 13.75 -6.67 -0.15
N ILE A 276 14.13 -6.21 -1.34
CA ILE A 276 14.31 -4.79 -1.65
C ILE A 276 13.05 -3.94 -1.42
N ALA A 277 11.86 -4.55 -1.39
CA ALA A 277 10.60 -3.89 -1.04
C ALA A 277 10.45 -3.76 0.49
N ASP A 278 11.24 -2.88 1.10
CA ASP A 278 11.34 -2.73 2.55
C ASP A 278 10.01 -2.40 3.25
N GLY A 279 9.11 -1.70 2.56
CA GLY A 279 7.78 -1.35 3.05
C GLY A 279 6.81 -2.54 3.18
N LEU A 280 7.18 -3.71 2.66
CA LEU A 280 6.33 -4.91 2.61
C LEU A 280 6.82 -6.05 3.51
N ARG A 281 7.82 -5.79 4.37
CA ARG A 281 8.43 -6.78 5.27
C ARG A 281 7.65 -6.97 6.59
N THR A 282 6.33 -6.94 6.55
CA THR A 282 5.47 -7.05 7.74
C THR A 282 4.32 -8.00 7.46
N PRO A 283 3.97 -8.89 8.41
CA PRO A 283 2.85 -9.80 8.22
C PRO A 283 1.54 -9.03 8.13
N VAL A 284 0.57 -9.56 7.39
CA VAL A 284 -0.79 -9.00 7.32
C VAL A 284 -1.38 -8.84 8.72
N GLY A 285 -2.08 -7.74 8.99
CA GLY A 285 -2.80 -7.52 10.25
C GLY A 285 -4.05 -8.40 10.40
N LEU A 286 -4.57 -8.57 11.62
CA LEU A 286 -5.78 -9.37 11.86
C LEU A 286 -7.03 -8.74 11.24
N THR A 287 -7.23 -7.43 11.43
CA THR A 287 -8.35 -6.69 10.83
C THR A 287 -8.22 -6.67 9.31
N ASN A 288 -6.99 -6.50 8.81
CA ASN A 288 -6.72 -6.52 7.38
C ASN A 288 -6.98 -7.89 6.76
N TRP A 289 -6.56 -8.97 7.43
CA TRP A 289 -6.80 -10.34 7.01
C TRP A 289 -8.30 -10.62 6.86
N ALA A 290 -9.14 -10.19 7.81
CA ALA A 290 -10.58 -10.38 7.73
C ALA A 290 -11.23 -9.76 6.47
N VAL A 291 -10.62 -8.71 5.90
CA VAL A 291 -11.05 -8.14 4.62
C VAL A 291 -10.43 -8.89 3.45
N ILE A 292 -9.13 -9.20 3.53
CA ILE A 292 -8.37 -9.79 2.42
C ILE A 292 -8.75 -11.25 2.17
N SER A 293 -9.08 -12.01 3.21
CA SER A 293 -9.52 -13.40 3.10
C SER A 293 -10.97 -13.55 2.63
N ASP A 294 -11.71 -12.45 2.46
CA ASP A 294 -13.05 -12.46 1.89
C ASP A 294 -12.94 -12.44 0.35
N PRO A 295 -13.24 -13.55 -0.35
CA PRO A 295 -13.15 -13.62 -1.81
C PRO A 295 -14.16 -12.71 -2.51
N SER A 296 -15.17 -12.20 -1.79
CA SER A 296 -16.08 -11.17 -2.29
C SER A 296 -15.46 -9.77 -2.24
N LYS A 297 -14.27 -9.58 -1.69
CA LYS A 297 -13.58 -8.27 -1.63
C LYS A 297 -12.25 -8.29 -2.36
N VAL A 298 -11.46 -9.34 -2.18
CA VAL A 298 -10.14 -9.49 -2.82
C VAL A 298 -10.15 -10.71 -3.72
N ALA A 299 -9.84 -10.49 -5.00
CA ALA A 299 -9.89 -11.50 -6.04
C ALA A 299 -8.65 -12.41 -6.09
N GLY A 300 -7.61 -12.07 -5.33
CA GLY A 300 -6.37 -12.84 -5.19
C GLY A 300 -5.19 -11.97 -4.80
N VAL A 301 -4.09 -12.63 -4.44
CA VAL A 301 -2.80 -12.00 -4.18
C VAL A 301 -1.74 -12.75 -4.99
N TYR A 302 -0.87 -12.03 -5.67
CA TYR A 302 0.25 -12.58 -6.44
C TYR A 302 1.57 -12.20 -5.78
N SER A 303 2.64 -12.91 -6.13
CA SER A 303 3.98 -12.53 -5.67
C SER A 303 4.98 -12.43 -6.81
N VAL A 304 5.99 -11.58 -6.61
CA VAL A 304 7.03 -11.27 -7.60
C VAL A 304 8.41 -11.32 -6.96
N THR A 305 9.40 -11.70 -7.75
CA THR A 305 10.80 -11.73 -7.31
C THR A 305 11.38 -10.31 -7.22
N ASP A 306 12.43 -10.14 -6.42
CA ASP A 306 13.16 -8.88 -6.34
C ASP A 306 13.73 -8.42 -7.69
N ASP A 307 14.11 -9.35 -8.58
CA ASP A 307 14.54 -9.03 -9.95
C ASP A 307 13.40 -8.41 -10.77
N GLN A 308 12.22 -9.02 -10.74
CA GLN A 308 11.02 -8.48 -11.40
C GLN A 308 10.64 -7.10 -10.85
N ILE A 309 10.78 -6.89 -9.53
CA ILE A 309 10.58 -5.58 -8.89
C ILE A 309 11.59 -4.56 -9.44
N LYS A 310 12.88 -4.90 -9.51
CA LYS A 310 13.91 -4.01 -10.09
C LYS A 310 13.62 -3.67 -11.56
N ARG A 311 13.25 -4.66 -12.37
CA ARG A 311 12.91 -4.48 -13.79
C ARG A 311 11.70 -3.56 -13.97
N ALA A 312 10.64 -3.76 -13.17
CA ALA A 312 9.48 -2.87 -13.18
C ALA A 312 9.83 -1.45 -12.72
N MET A 313 10.63 -1.31 -11.65
CA MET A 313 11.08 -0.02 -11.14
C MET A 313 11.91 0.74 -12.18
N LYS A 314 12.81 0.06 -12.88
CA LYS A 314 13.59 0.63 -13.99
C LYS A 314 12.69 1.21 -15.07
N LEU A 315 11.66 0.45 -15.49
CA LEU A 315 10.70 0.92 -16.49
C LEU A 315 9.94 2.16 -16.03
N VAL A 316 9.52 2.24 -14.77
CA VAL A 316 8.85 3.43 -14.23
C VAL A 316 9.79 4.65 -14.25
N LEU A 317 11.02 4.49 -13.75
CA LEU A 317 12.01 5.57 -13.75
C LEU A 317 12.35 6.05 -15.18
N GLU A 318 12.55 5.12 -16.12
CA GLU A 318 12.98 5.43 -17.48
C GLU A 318 11.84 5.85 -18.42
N ARG A 319 10.61 5.37 -18.23
CA ARG A 319 9.49 5.58 -19.17
C ARG A 319 8.39 6.47 -18.62
N MET A 320 8.20 6.51 -17.30
CA MET A 320 7.21 7.39 -16.66
C MET A 320 7.82 8.64 -16.04
N LYS A 321 9.13 8.63 -15.74
CA LYS A 321 9.86 9.76 -15.15
C LYS A 321 9.32 10.17 -13.77
N VAL A 322 8.78 9.22 -13.02
CA VAL A 322 8.35 9.41 -11.64
C VAL A 322 9.24 8.61 -10.69
N VAL A 323 9.55 9.19 -9.54
CA VAL A 323 10.34 8.53 -8.49
C VAL A 323 9.41 7.66 -7.65
N VAL A 324 9.74 6.37 -7.56
CA VAL A 324 9.01 5.36 -6.79
C VAL A 324 9.98 4.54 -5.95
N GLU A 325 9.54 4.05 -4.80
CA GLU A 325 10.28 3.05 -4.01
C GLU A 325 9.96 1.63 -4.52
N PRO A 326 10.79 0.60 -4.25
CA PRO A 326 10.57 -0.76 -4.78
C PRO A 326 9.19 -1.34 -4.42
N SER A 327 8.71 -1.08 -3.20
CA SER A 327 7.38 -1.51 -2.73
C SER A 327 6.23 -1.01 -3.61
N ALA A 328 6.39 0.12 -4.30
CA ALA A 328 5.32 0.75 -5.08
C ALA A 328 5.08 0.09 -6.44
N VAL A 329 6.02 -0.72 -6.94
CA VAL A 329 5.93 -1.29 -8.30
C VAL A 329 5.62 -2.78 -8.32
N VAL A 330 5.42 -3.44 -7.17
CA VAL A 330 5.09 -4.88 -7.12
C VAL A 330 3.81 -5.22 -7.90
N GLY A 331 2.79 -4.35 -7.85
CA GLY A 331 1.56 -4.54 -8.63
C GLY A 331 1.79 -4.45 -10.14
N LEU A 332 2.64 -3.51 -10.58
CA LEU A 332 3.05 -3.43 -11.99
C LEU A 332 3.87 -4.65 -12.39
N ALA A 333 4.77 -5.12 -11.53
CA ALA A 333 5.60 -6.29 -11.78
C ALA A 333 4.74 -7.55 -12.00
N VAL A 334 3.65 -7.73 -11.23
CA VAL A 334 2.70 -8.82 -11.46
C VAL A 334 2.12 -8.74 -12.88
N CYS A 335 1.59 -7.59 -13.30
CA CYS A 335 1.01 -7.45 -14.63
C CYS A 335 2.03 -7.65 -15.77
N LEU A 336 3.31 -7.35 -15.53
CA LEU A 336 4.37 -7.51 -16.52
C LEU A 336 4.83 -8.96 -16.64
N PHE A 337 4.97 -9.68 -15.53
CA PHE A 337 5.74 -10.92 -15.49
C PHE A 337 4.96 -12.15 -15.03
N ASP A 338 3.86 -11.98 -14.28
CA ASP A 338 3.07 -13.12 -13.79
C ASP A 338 2.19 -13.69 -14.89
N GLU A 339 2.58 -14.85 -15.40
CA GLU A 339 1.96 -15.43 -16.59
C GLU A 339 0.56 -16.00 -16.31
N ASP A 340 0.26 -16.39 -15.07
CA ASP A 340 -1.08 -16.85 -14.71
C ASP A 340 -2.06 -15.67 -14.63
N PHE A 341 -1.62 -14.54 -14.06
CA PHE A 341 -2.39 -13.30 -14.12
C PHE A 341 -2.58 -12.84 -15.57
N ARG A 342 -1.53 -12.85 -16.40
CA ARG A 342 -1.62 -12.42 -17.80
C ARG A 342 -2.57 -13.30 -18.62
N LYS A 343 -2.53 -14.62 -18.46
CA LYS A 343 -3.51 -15.56 -19.05
C LYS A 343 -4.94 -15.27 -18.61
N ARG A 344 -5.12 -14.93 -17.33
CA ARG A 344 -6.43 -14.54 -16.80
C ARG A 344 -6.96 -13.29 -17.52
N VAL A 345 -6.13 -12.27 -17.68
CA VAL A 345 -6.50 -11.05 -18.42
C VAL A 345 -6.84 -11.35 -19.87
N GLU A 346 -6.05 -12.18 -20.55
CA GLU A 346 -6.32 -12.58 -21.94
C GLU A 346 -7.68 -13.28 -22.06
N LYS A 347 -7.94 -14.26 -21.19
CA LYS A 347 -9.18 -15.05 -21.18
C LYS A 347 -10.41 -14.21 -20.83
N GLU A 348 -10.35 -13.41 -19.77
CA GLU A 348 -11.49 -12.65 -19.25
C GLU A 348 -11.69 -11.31 -19.97
N GLY A 349 -10.61 -10.73 -20.51
CA GLY A 349 -10.63 -9.43 -21.21
C GLY A 349 -10.95 -9.53 -22.69
N GLY A 350 -10.61 -10.64 -23.36
CA GLY A 350 -10.85 -10.81 -24.79
C GLY A 350 -10.31 -9.65 -25.64
N GLU A 351 -11.06 -9.23 -26.65
CA GLU A 351 -10.67 -8.13 -27.56
C GLU A 351 -10.67 -6.75 -26.88
N ASP A 352 -11.52 -6.57 -25.87
CA ASP A 352 -11.59 -5.33 -25.10
C ASP A 352 -10.36 -5.15 -24.22
N GLY A 353 -9.82 -6.23 -23.66
CA GLY A 353 -8.73 -6.19 -22.70
C GLY A 353 -9.13 -5.55 -21.37
N TRP A 354 -8.17 -5.37 -20.47
CA TRP A 354 -8.41 -4.79 -19.14
C TRP A 354 -7.81 -3.40 -18.96
N ASP A 355 -8.58 -2.52 -18.33
CA ASP A 355 -8.14 -1.29 -17.67
C ASP A 355 -7.78 -1.60 -16.21
N ILE A 356 -6.49 -1.48 -15.88
CA ILE A 356 -5.94 -1.88 -14.58
C ILE A 356 -5.40 -0.66 -13.84
N GLY A 357 -5.97 -0.39 -12.67
CA GLY A 357 -5.44 0.58 -11.71
C GLY A 357 -4.21 0.03 -10.99
N ILE A 358 -3.09 0.74 -11.04
CA ILE A 358 -1.87 0.40 -10.30
C ILE A 358 -1.61 1.48 -9.25
N VAL A 359 -1.49 1.10 -7.98
CA VAL A 359 -1.15 2.06 -6.92
C VAL A 359 0.36 2.14 -6.74
N PHE A 360 0.96 3.27 -7.13
CA PHE A 360 2.32 3.61 -6.73
C PHE A 360 2.32 4.12 -5.28
N SER A 361 2.45 3.20 -4.33
CA SER A 361 2.20 3.47 -2.90
C SER A 361 3.13 4.53 -2.28
N GLY A 362 4.35 4.69 -2.79
CA GLY A 362 5.34 5.58 -2.21
C GLY A 362 6.57 5.82 -3.10
N GLY A 363 7.31 6.87 -2.77
CA GLY A 363 8.53 7.30 -3.47
C GLY A 363 9.70 7.56 -2.53
N ASN A 364 9.62 7.11 -1.27
CA ASN A 364 10.59 7.43 -0.22
C ASN A 364 11.84 6.55 -0.31
N THR A 365 12.63 6.82 -1.34
CA THR A 365 13.96 6.25 -1.56
C THR A 365 14.97 7.37 -1.78
N THR A 366 16.27 7.06 -1.75
CA THR A 366 17.33 8.03 -2.05
C THR A 366 17.96 7.75 -3.40
N VAL A 367 18.63 8.75 -3.98
CA VAL A 367 19.37 8.56 -5.25
C VAL A 367 20.45 7.50 -5.07
N GLU A 368 21.12 7.47 -3.93
CA GLU A 368 22.14 6.48 -3.57
C GLU A 368 21.54 5.08 -3.47
N ALA A 369 20.36 4.94 -2.86
CA ALA A 369 19.67 3.66 -2.78
C ALA A 369 19.22 3.17 -4.16
N ILE A 370 18.70 4.06 -5.02
CA ILE A 370 18.38 3.74 -6.42
C ILE A 370 19.65 3.32 -7.17
N ALA A 371 20.73 4.09 -7.06
CA ALA A 371 22.01 3.78 -7.70
C ALA A 371 22.55 2.42 -7.24
N ALA A 372 22.48 2.11 -5.93
CA ALA A 372 22.91 0.83 -5.39
C ALA A 372 22.06 -0.36 -5.90
N LEU A 373 20.76 -0.15 -6.18
CA LEU A 373 19.89 -1.20 -6.74
C LEU A 373 20.28 -1.60 -8.17
N PHE A 374 20.83 -0.66 -8.95
CA PHE A 374 21.17 -0.83 -10.37
C PHE A 374 22.68 -0.78 -10.67
N GLY A 375 23.51 -0.57 -9.65
CA GLY A 375 24.96 -0.58 -9.78
C GLY A 375 25.47 -1.96 -10.16
N SER A 376 26.48 -2.01 -11.02
CA SER A 376 27.22 -3.23 -11.29
C SER A 376 27.87 -3.70 -9.99
N SER A 377 27.63 -4.96 -9.61
CA SER A 377 28.39 -5.64 -8.55
C SER A 377 29.81 -5.88 -9.01
#